data_AF-A0A349XXK9-F1
#
_entry.id   AF-A0A349XXK9-F1
#
_cell.length_a   1.000
_cell.length_b   1.000
_cell.length_c   1.000
_cell.angle_alpha   90.00
_cell.angle_beta   90.00
_cell.angle_gamma   90.00
#
_symmetry.space_group_name_H-M   'P 1'
#
loop_
_entity.id
_entity.type
_entity.pdbx_description
1 polymer ?
#
loop_
_entity_poly.entity_id
_entity_poly.type
_entity_poly.pdbx_seq_one_letter_code
_entity_poly.pdbx_strand_id
1 'polypeptide(L)'
;KEEMPKAPRHSHAPEGSGAAVELLKVLLKLTADKHGVAAKVIANSDDLDKIAAEGEKATVAALTGWRRELFGNVALKLINGEVALRFAGKKVEAVEVAANES
;
A
#
# COMPACT_ATOMS: atom_id res chain seq x y z
N LYS A 1 -13.59 -36.74 21.51
CA LYS A 1 -13.71 -35.97 20.25
C LYS A 1 -14.30 -34.63 20.63
N GLU A 2 -13.44 -33.65 20.91
CA GLU A 2 -12.85 -32.71 19.93
C GLU A 2 -13.72 -31.46 19.84
N GLU A 3 -13.40 -30.46 20.67
CA GLU A 3 -13.57 -29.07 20.26
C GLU A 3 -12.18 -28.45 20.22
N MET A 4 -11.47 -28.75 19.13
CA MET A 4 -10.27 -27.99 18.78
C MET A 4 -10.70 -26.59 18.35
N PRO A 5 -10.08 -25.52 18.87
CA PRO A 5 -10.31 -24.18 18.36
C PRO A 5 -9.91 -24.16 16.89
N LYS A 6 -10.85 -23.77 16.01
CA LYS A 6 -10.58 -23.60 14.59
C LYS A 6 -9.55 -22.49 14.47
N ALA A 7 -8.32 -22.85 14.10
CA ALA A 7 -7.29 -21.89 13.74
C ALA A 7 -7.90 -20.90 12.74
N PRO A 8 -7.68 -19.59 12.92
CA PRO A 8 -8.20 -18.60 11.98
C PRO A 8 -7.71 -18.99 10.59
N ARG A 9 -8.65 -19.16 9.66
CA ARG A 9 -8.31 -19.42 8.26
C ARG A 9 -7.42 -18.27 7.82
N HIS A 10 -6.16 -18.55 7.55
CA HIS A 10 -5.33 -17.65 6.77
C HIS A 10 -6.05 -17.46 5.44
N SER A 11 -6.75 -16.33 5.30
CA SER A 11 -7.33 -15.94 4.03
C SER A 11 -6.17 -15.89 3.05
N HIS A 12 -6.21 -16.70 2.00
CA HIS A 12 -5.22 -16.61 0.94
C HIS A 12 -5.31 -15.19 0.39
N ALA A 13 -4.23 -14.44 0.53
CA ALA A 13 -4.19 -13.10 -0.03
C ALA A 13 -4.38 -13.19 -1.55
N PRO A 14 -5.08 -12.22 -2.18
CA PRO A 14 -5.29 -12.23 -3.62
C PRO A 14 -3.95 -12.40 -4.38
N GLU A 15 -3.97 -13.09 -5.52
CA GLU A 15 -2.78 -13.21 -6.36
C GLU A 15 -2.22 -11.82 -6.68
N GLY A 16 -0.90 -11.64 -6.49
CA GLY A 16 -0.22 -10.35 -6.70
C GLY A 16 -0.14 -9.42 -5.48
N SER A 17 -0.86 -9.71 -4.38
CA SER A 17 -0.85 -8.80 -3.20
C SER A 17 0.54 -8.63 -2.60
N GLY A 18 1.38 -9.69 -2.58
CA GLY A 18 2.73 -9.62 -2.02
C GLY A 18 3.63 -8.63 -2.78
N ALA A 19 3.56 -8.63 -4.11
CA ALA A 19 4.31 -7.67 -4.93
C ALA A 19 3.79 -6.25 -4.74
N ALA A 20 2.46 -6.08 -4.64
CA ALA A 20 1.85 -4.79 -4.34
C ALA A 20 2.29 -4.24 -2.97
N VAL A 21 2.38 -5.10 -1.94
CA VAL A 21 2.90 -4.71 -0.61
C VAL A 21 4.34 -4.21 -0.69
N GLU A 22 5.21 -4.87 -1.46
CA GLU A 22 6.59 -4.41 -1.62
C GLU A 22 6.67 -3.05 -2.33
N LEU A 23 5.85 -2.82 -3.36
CA LEU A 23 5.76 -1.51 -4.01
C LEU A 23 5.23 -0.44 -3.05
N LEU A 24 4.22 -0.76 -2.23
CA LEU A 24 3.70 0.13 -1.20
C LEU A 24 4.74 0.48 -0.15
N LYS A 25 5.61 -0.46 0.25
CA LYS A 25 6.73 -0.19 1.18
C LYS A 25 7.72 0.80 0.59
N VAL A 26 8.05 0.66 -0.70
CA VAL A 26 8.93 1.61 -1.39
C VAL A 26 8.26 2.98 -1.45
N LEU A 27 6.99 3.06 -1.85
CA LEU A 27 6.23 4.31 -1.89
C LEU A 27 6.16 4.97 -0.50
N LEU A 28 5.88 4.20 0.54
CA LEU A 28 5.82 4.70 1.92
C LEU A 28 7.15 5.32 2.35
N LYS A 29 8.27 4.68 2.00
CA LYS A 29 9.61 5.23 2.25
C LYS A 29 9.82 6.55 1.53
N LEU A 30 9.48 6.64 0.24
CA LEU A 30 9.60 7.89 -0.53
C LEU A 30 8.74 9.01 0.05
N THR A 31 7.52 8.69 0.46
CA THR A 31 6.61 9.65 1.08
C THR A 31 7.13 10.12 2.44
N ALA A 32 7.65 9.22 3.26
CA ALA A 32 8.28 9.53 4.55
C ALA A 32 9.48 10.47 4.37
N ASP A 33 10.40 10.11 3.47
CA ASP A 33 11.61 10.89 3.18
C ASP A 33 11.26 12.29 2.64
N LYS A 34 10.25 12.40 1.77
CA LYS A 34 9.81 13.68 1.21
C LYS A 34 9.24 14.65 2.25
N HIS A 35 8.55 14.14 3.27
CA HIS A 35 7.86 14.98 4.26
C HIS A 35 8.59 15.07 5.60
N GLY A 36 9.71 14.33 5.78
CA GLY A 36 10.43 14.28 7.04
C GLY A 36 9.65 13.63 8.19
N VAL A 37 8.70 12.74 7.86
CA VAL A 37 7.86 12.04 8.84
C VAL A 37 8.24 10.56 8.86
N ALA A 38 8.38 9.98 10.05
CA ALA A 38 8.72 8.56 10.19
C ALA A 38 7.64 7.67 9.54
N ALA A 39 8.06 6.73 8.69
CA ALA A 39 7.17 5.83 7.94
C ALA A 39 6.11 5.14 8.81
N LYS A 40 6.49 4.65 9.99
CA LYS A 40 5.58 3.98 10.95
C LYS A 40 4.46 4.87 11.49
N VAL A 41 4.61 6.19 11.46
CA VAL A 41 3.56 7.15 11.86
C VAL A 41 2.51 7.31 10.76
N ILE A 42 2.93 7.10 9.50
CA ILE A 42 2.10 7.20 8.31
C ILE A 42 1.33 5.89 8.08
N ALA A 43 2.01 4.74 8.10
CA ALA A 43 1.41 3.42 7.92
C ALA A 43 2.29 2.32 8.54
N ASN A 44 1.68 1.22 8.98
CA ASN A 44 2.37 0.00 9.40
C ASN A 44 2.22 -1.13 8.35
N SER A 45 2.88 -2.28 8.56
CA SER A 45 2.81 -3.41 7.62
C SER A 45 1.38 -3.92 7.40
N ASP A 46 0.59 -4.06 8.47
CA ASP A 46 -0.79 -4.52 8.38
C ASP A 46 -1.67 -3.56 7.56
N ASP A 47 -1.40 -2.25 7.64
CA ASP A 47 -2.07 -1.26 6.80
C ASP A 47 -1.76 -1.53 5.31
N LEU A 48 -0.49 -1.78 4.98
CA LEU A 48 -0.07 -2.05 3.60
C LEU A 48 -0.65 -3.36 3.07
N ASP A 49 -0.66 -4.40 3.89
CA ASP A 49 -1.23 -5.71 3.54
C ASP A 49 -2.73 -5.59 3.22
N LYS A 50 -3.47 -4.87 4.07
CA LYS A 50 -4.91 -4.62 3.86
C LYS A 50 -5.18 -3.73 2.65
N ILE A 51 -4.39 -2.67 2.43
CA ILE A 51 -4.52 -1.82 1.24
C ILE A 51 -4.28 -2.65 -0.02
N ALA A 52 -3.23 -3.48 -0.05
CA ALA A 52 -2.95 -4.33 -1.20
C ALA A 52 -4.04 -5.38 -1.47
N ALA A 53 -4.68 -5.90 -0.43
CA ALA A 53 -5.72 -6.94 -0.56
C ALA A 53 -7.12 -6.37 -0.85
N GLU A 54 -7.48 -5.24 -0.25
CA GLU A 54 -8.85 -4.73 -0.20
C GLU A 54 -9.02 -3.37 -0.91
N GLY A 55 -7.93 -2.69 -1.25
CA GLY A 55 -7.93 -1.37 -1.84
C GLY A 55 -8.68 -0.34 -1.00
N GLU A 56 -9.58 0.42 -1.63
CA GLU A 56 -10.39 1.46 -0.97
C GLU A 56 -11.26 0.90 0.18
N LYS A 57 -11.57 -0.40 0.17
CA LYS A 57 -12.39 -1.02 1.22
C LYS A 57 -11.61 -1.29 2.51
N ALA A 58 -10.27 -1.17 2.47
CA ALA A 58 -9.41 -1.41 3.63
C ALA A 58 -9.75 -0.44 4.77
N THR A 59 -10.14 -0.99 5.92
CA THR A 59 -10.38 -0.18 7.12
C THR A 59 -9.08 -0.03 7.92
N VAL A 60 -8.27 0.97 7.54
CA VAL A 60 -6.90 1.19 8.07
C VAL A 60 -6.61 2.67 8.35
N ALA A 61 -5.69 2.93 9.27
CA ALA A 61 -5.33 4.31 9.65
C ALA A 61 -4.73 5.08 8.46
N ALA A 62 -3.97 4.40 7.60
CA ALA A 62 -3.35 4.97 6.41
C ALA A 62 -4.36 5.55 5.38
N LEU A 63 -5.63 5.10 5.41
CA LEU A 63 -6.72 5.59 4.55
C LEU A 63 -7.66 6.57 5.27
N THR A 64 -7.21 7.19 6.37
CA THR A 64 -8.00 8.18 7.12
C THR A 64 -7.23 9.46 7.41
N GLY A 65 -7.96 10.58 7.48
CA GLY A 65 -7.43 11.90 7.85
C GLY A 65 -6.17 12.30 7.08
N TRP A 66 -5.21 12.92 7.78
CA TRP A 66 -3.98 13.42 7.16
C TRP A 66 -3.10 12.31 6.56
N ARG A 67 -3.18 11.06 7.06
CA ARG A 67 -2.42 9.94 6.49
C ARG A 67 -2.95 9.56 5.11
N ARG A 68 -4.25 9.68 4.90
CA ARG A 68 -4.87 9.48 3.59
C ARG A 68 -4.36 10.49 2.58
N GLU A 69 -4.35 11.75 2.97
CA GLU A 69 -3.89 12.86 2.13
C GLU A 69 -2.40 12.72 1.79
N LEU A 70 -1.58 12.35 2.77
CA LEU A 70 -0.13 12.26 2.63
C LEU A 70 0.33 10.97 1.91
N PHE A 71 -0.36 9.84 2.13
CA PHE A 71 0.03 8.53 1.59
C PHE A 71 -1.13 7.72 1.01
N GLY A 72 -2.25 7.60 1.72
CA GLY A 72 -3.32 6.68 1.33
C GLY A 72 -3.83 6.86 -0.10
N ASN A 73 -4.05 8.10 -0.54
CA ASN A 73 -4.52 8.37 -1.89
C ASN A 73 -3.50 7.93 -2.96
N VAL A 74 -2.21 8.19 -2.77
CA VAL A 74 -1.17 7.76 -3.73
C VAL A 74 -0.92 6.25 -3.68
N ALA A 75 -1.10 5.63 -2.51
CA ALA A 75 -1.06 4.18 -2.33
C ALA A 75 -2.16 3.48 -3.13
N LEU A 76 -3.39 4.01 -3.07
CA LEU A 76 -4.53 3.51 -3.84
C LEU A 76 -4.31 3.67 -5.35
N LYS A 77 -3.82 4.84 -5.79
CA LYS A 77 -3.44 5.07 -7.19
C LYS A 77 -2.38 4.08 -7.68
N LEU A 78 -1.38 3.77 -6.84
CA LEU A 78 -0.32 2.81 -7.17
C LEU A 78 -0.87 1.41 -7.42
N ILE A 79 -1.73 0.90 -6.53
CA ILE A 79 -2.29 -0.46 -6.68
C ILE A 79 -3.33 -0.53 -7.81
N ASN A 80 -3.94 0.60 -8.18
CA ASN A 80 -4.83 0.71 -9.34
C ASN A 80 -4.08 0.88 -10.67
N GLY A 81 -2.75 1.01 -10.65
CA GLY A 81 -1.92 1.20 -11.85
C GLY A 81 -1.94 2.63 -12.40
N GLU A 82 -2.49 3.59 -11.67
CA GLU A 82 -2.54 5.02 -12.03
C GLU A 82 -1.23 5.75 -11.67
N VAL A 83 -0.42 5.15 -10.79
CA VAL A 83 0.92 5.61 -10.43
C VAL A 83 1.91 4.47 -10.62
N ALA A 84 3.08 4.79 -11.14
CA ALA A 84 4.21 3.87 -11.26
C ALA A 84 5.40 4.37 -10.45
N LEU A 85 6.22 3.43 -9.98
CA LEU A 85 7.54 3.74 -9.43
C LEU A 85 8.59 3.55 -10.52
N ARG A 86 9.35 4.60 -10.83
CA ARG A 86 10.45 4.55 -11.80
C ARG A 86 11.78 4.85 -11.14
N PHE A 87 12.86 4.33 -11.71
CA PHE A 87 14.21 4.70 -11.32
C PHE A 87 14.73 5.83 -12.23
N ALA A 88 15.10 6.97 -11.64
CA ALA A 88 15.59 8.14 -12.34
C ALA A 88 16.80 8.72 -11.59
N GLY A 89 17.95 8.84 -12.28
CA GLY A 89 19.13 9.51 -11.72
C GLY A 89 19.60 8.97 -10.36
N LYS A 90 19.53 7.65 -10.15
CA LYS A 90 19.85 6.93 -8.90
C LYS A 90 18.81 7.06 -7.77
N LYS A 91 17.63 7.60 -8.05
CA LYS A 91 16.52 7.71 -7.10
C LYS A 91 15.29 7.00 -7.63
N VAL A 92 14.40 6.59 -6.73
CA VAL A 92 13.06 6.10 -7.10
C VAL A 92 12.09 7.27 -7.00
N GLU A 93 11.23 7.44 -7.98
CA GLU A 93 10.20 8.48 -8.03
C GLU A 93 8.85 7.86 -8.36
N ALA A 94 7.79 8.38 -7.74
CA ALA A 94 6.41 8.07 -8.12
C ALA A 94 5.98 9.00 -9.25
N VAL A 95 5.38 8.44 -10.30
CA VAL A 95 4.92 9.17 -11.48
C VAL A 95 3.51 8.75 -11.84
N GLU A 96 2.69 9.70 -12.28
CA GLU A 96 1.37 9.37 -12.84
C GLU A 96 1.55 8.62 -14.17
N VAL A 97 0.75 7.59 -14.35
CA VAL A 97 0.66 6.82 -15.59
C VAL A 97 -0.56 7.34 -16.32
N ALA A 98 -0.38 7.83 -17.55
CA ALA A 98 -1.52 8.17 -18.39
C ALA A 98 -2.39 6.92 -18.54
N ALA A 99 -3.71 7.06 -18.34
CA ALA A 99 -4.64 5.95 -18.49
C ALA A 99 -4.39 5.27 -19.84
N ASN A 100 -3.99 4.00 -19.82
CA ASN A 100 -3.97 3.21 -21.04
C ASN A 100 -5.43 3.12 -21.52
N GLU A 101 -5.76 3.85 -22.58
CA GLU A 101 -6.97 3.60 -23.36
C GLU A 101 -6.92 2.11 -23.75
N SER A 102 -7.81 1.32 -23.15
CA SER A 102 -8.04 -0.09 -23.50
C SER A 102 -9.17 -0.15 -24.51
#